data_AF-A0A177PUB5-F1
#
_entry.id   AF-A0A177PUB5-F1
#
_cell.length_a   1.000
_cell.length_b   1.000
_cell.length_c   1.000
_cell.angle_alpha   90.00
_cell.angle_beta   90.00
_cell.angle_gamma   90.00
#
_symmetry.space_group_name_H-M   'P 1'
#
loop_
_entity.id
_entity.type
_entity.pdbx_description
1 polymer ?
#
loop_
_entity_poly.entity_id
_entity_poly.type
_entity_poly.pdbx_seq_one_letter_code
_entity_poly.pdbx_strand_id
1 'polypeptide(L)' 'MAETTIHDEAHRIIDRLPENASWDDLLEEIHLQLMIERGFADIRAGRKKSNDEVRREYGLTD' A
#
# COMPACT_ATOMS: atom_id res chain seq x y z
N MET A 1 18.16 -12.52 6.48
CA MET A 1 17.46 -11.37 7.07
C MET A 1 16.22 -11.92 7.72
N ALA A 2 15.97 -11.65 9.00
CA ALA A 2 14.76 -12.15 9.65
C ALA A 2 13.53 -11.58 8.93
N GLU A 3 12.58 -12.44 8.60
CA GLU A 3 11.30 -12.03 8.03
C GLU A 3 10.57 -11.18 9.09
N THR A 4 10.14 -9.97 8.71
CA THR A 4 9.43 -9.08 9.63
C THR A 4 8.11 -9.74 10.02
N THR A 5 7.82 -9.83 11.32
CA THR A 5 6.55 -10.37 11.79
C THR A 5 5.46 -9.30 11.76
N ILE A 6 4.19 -9.72 11.77
CA ILE A 6 3.06 -8.77 11.87
C ILE A 6 3.13 -7.92 13.14
N HIS A 7 3.69 -8.46 14.23
CA HIS A 7 3.90 -7.73 15.47
C HIS A 7 4.93 -6.61 15.28
N ASP A 8 6.06 -6.91 14.62
CA ASP A 8 7.09 -5.91 14.36
C ASP A 8 6.57 -4.79 13.45
N GLU A 9 5.76 -5.12 12.45
CA GLU A 9 5.16 -4.14 11.56
C GLU A 9 4.10 -3.28 12.27
N ALA A 10 3.27 -3.89 13.12
CA ALA A 10 2.31 -3.14 13.93
C ALA A 10 3.01 -2.12 14.84
N HIS A 11 4.14 -2.50 15.47
CA HIS A 11 4.95 -1.55 16.25
C HIS A 11 5.48 -0.40 15.40
N ARG A 12 6.01 -0.67 14.20
CA ARG A 12 6.47 0.41 13.31
C ARG A 12 5.36 1.38 12.93
N ILE A 13 4.13 0.88 12.72
CA ILE A 13 2.98 1.73 12.43
C ILE A 13 2.63 2.59 13.65
N ILE A 14 2.63 2.02 14.85
CA ILE A 14 2.33 2.77 16.07
C ILE A 14 3.42 3.80 16.38
N ASP A 15 4.69 3.43 16.26
CA ASP A 15 5.85 4.27 16.59
C ASP A 15 5.98 5.51 15.70
N ARG A 16 5.40 5.48 14.49
CA ARG A 16 5.42 6.62 13.55
C ARG A 16 4.20 7.53 13.66
N LEU A 17 3.16 7.13 14.38
CA LEU A 17 1.97 7.94 14.55
C LEU A 17 2.26 9.13 15.48
N PRO A 18 1.62 10.28 15.26
CA PRO A 18 1.62 11.37 16.24
C PRO A 18 1.07 10.92 17.59
N GLU A 19 1.57 11.48 18.69
CA GLU A 19 1.09 11.20 20.06
C GLU A 19 -0.41 11.47 20.24
N ASN A 20 -0.97 12.38 19.45
CA ASN A 20 -2.39 12.73 19.45
C ASN A 20 -3.20 12.03 18.33
N ALA A 21 -2.63 11.01 17.68
CA ALA A 21 -3.31 10.23 16.67
C ALA A 21 -4.57 9.56 17.23
N SER A 22 -5.61 9.55 16.42
CA SER A 22 -6.87 8.90 16.69
C SER A 22 -6.87 7.44 16.21
N TRP A 23 -7.94 6.72 16.55
CA TRP A 23 -8.18 5.40 15.98
C TRP A 23 -8.35 5.42 14.46
N ASP A 24 -8.92 6.50 13.92
CA ASP A 24 -9.11 6.64 12.47
C ASP A 24 -7.76 6.79 11.76
N ASP A 25 -6.83 7.55 12.33
CA ASP A 25 -5.46 7.71 11.79
C ASP A 25 -4.71 6.36 11.77
N LEU A 26 -4.82 5.57 12.83
CA LEU A 26 -4.23 4.23 12.87
C LEU A 26 -4.84 3.30 11.80
N LEU A 27 -6.16 3.34 11.62
CA LEU A 27 -6.84 2.52 10.61
C LEU A 27 -6.46 2.95 9.18
N GLU A 28 -6.32 4.24 8.94
CA GLU A 28 -5.84 4.76 7.65
C GLU A 28 -4.45 4.20 7.32
N GLU A 29 -3.54 4.23 8.29
CA GLU A 29 -2.18 3.74 8.10
C GLU A 29 -2.10 2.23 7.85
N ILE A 30 -2.92 1.44 8.56
CA ILE A 30 -3.04 0.01 8.31
C ILE A 30 -3.58 -0.26 6.90
N HIS A 31 -4.62 0.47 6.48
CA HIS A 31 -5.18 0.33 5.13
C HIS A 31 -4.16 0.70 4.05
N LEU A 32 -3.39 1.77 4.26
CA LEU A 32 -2.32 2.17 3.34
C LEU A 32 -1.30 1.03 3.16
N GLN A 33 -0.83 0.43 4.27
CA GLN A 33 0.13 -0.67 4.21
C GLN A 33 -0.45 -1.89 3.47
N LEU A 34 -1.70 -2.25 3.73
CA LEU A 34 -2.39 -3.34 3.03
C LEU A 34 -2.53 -3.07 1.52
N MET A 35 -2.82 -1.83 1.13
CA MET A 35 -2.91 -1.43 -0.27
C MET A 35 -1.54 -1.54 -0.96
N ILE A 36 -0.46 -1.17 -0.29
CA ILE A 36 0.91 -1.31 -0.80
C ILE A 36 1.25 -2.79 -1.01
N GLU A 37 1.03 -3.64 -0.01
CA GLU A 37 1.29 -5.08 -0.12
C GLU A 37 0.47 -5.75 -1.21
N ARG A 38 -0.79 -5.35 -1.35
CA ARG A 38 -1.65 -5.79 -2.45
C ARG A 38 -1.10 -5.35 -3.80
N GLY A 39 -0.65 -4.10 -3.92
CA GLY A 39 -0.01 -3.59 -5.13
C GLY A 39 1.24 -4.39 -5.51
N PHE A 40 2.11 -4.70 -4.53
CA PHE A 40 3.25 -5.57 -4.77
C PHE A 40 2.84 -6.98 -5.19
N ALA A 41 1.81 -7.55 -4.57
CA ALA A 41 1.28 -8.85 -4.96
C ALA A 41 0.71 -8.85 -6.39
N ASP A 42 0.04 -7.77 -6.79
CA ASP A 42 -0.46 -7.57 -8.16
C ASP A 42 0.70 -7.51 -9.16
N ILE A 43 1.76 -6.76 -8.85
CA ILE A 43 2.98 -6.69 -9.68
C ILE A 43 3.64 -8.07 -9.82
N ARG A 44 3.84 -8.78 -8.71
CA ARG A 44 4.46 -10.13 -8.70
C ARG A 44 3.63 -11.14 -9.49
N ALA A 45 2.30 -11.00 -9.47
CA ALA A 45 1.38 -11.84 -10.23
C ALA A 45 1.17 -11.38 -11.68
N GLY A 46 1.87 -10.33 -12.13
CA GLY A 46 1.73 -9.79 -13.49
C GLY A 46 0.41 -9.06 -13.75
N ARG A 47 -0.39 -8.77 -12.71
CA ARG A 47 -1.62 -7.96 -12.79
C ARG A 47 -1.28 -6.48 -12.85
N LYS A 48 -0.65 -6.06 -13.94
CA LYS A 48 -0.26 -4.67 -14.21
C LYS A 48 -0.69 -4.27 -15.61
N LYS A 49 -0.85 -2.96 -15.83
CA LYS A 49 -1.04 -2.37 -17.16
C LYS A 49 0.08 -1.37 -17.42
N SER A 50 0.52 -1.26 -18.67
CA SER A 50 1.42 -0.19 -19.10
C SER A 50 0.67 1.15 -19.17
N ASN A 51 1.41 2.25 -19.15
CA ASN A 51 0.82 3.58 -19.30
C ASN A 51 0.08 3.71 -20.65
N ASP A 52 0.61 3.13 -21.72
CA ASP A 52 -0.01 3.16 -23.05
C ASP A 52 -1.34 2.39 -23.07
N GLU A 53 -1.41 1.25 -22.38
CA GLU A 53 -2.64 0.47 -22.23
C GLU A 53 -3.71 1.26 -21.47
N VAL A 54 -3.33 1.90 -20.37
CA VAL A 54 -4.24 2.73 -19.57
C VAL A 54 -4.70 3.95 -20.36
N ARG A 55 -3.79 4.69 -21.01
CA ARG A 55 -4.16 5.87 -21.82
C ARG A 55 -5.16 5.50 -22.92
N ARG A 56 -4.95 4.39 -23.61
CA ARG A 56 -5.88 3.89 -24.63
C ARG A 56 -7.25 3.53 -24.04
N GLU A 57 -7.29 2.88 -22.88
CA GLU A 57 -8.54 2.50 -22.18
C GLU A 57 -9.40 3.72 -21.82
N TYR A 58 -8.77 4.83 -21.45
CA TYR A 58 -9.47 6.06 -21.07
C TYR A 58 -9.57 7.10 -22.20
N GLY A 59 -9.22 6.74 -23.44
CA GLY A 59 -9.30 7.65 -24.59
C GLY A 59 -8.31 8.81 -24.56
N LEU A 60 -7.23 8.71 -23.78
CA LEU A 60 -6.17 9.70 -23.62
C LEU A 60 -5.08 9.52 -24.68
N THR A 61 -5.47 9.50 -25.96
CA THR A 61 -4.60 9.15 -27.11
C THR A 61 -3.90 10.34 -27.77
N ASP A 62 -3.86 11.49 -27.10
CA ASP A 62 -3.06 12.65 -27.51
C ASP A 62 -1.55 12.38 -27.43
#